data_AF-A0A2M8Z9K4-F1
#
_entry.id   AF-A0A2M8Z9K4-F1
#
_cell.length_a   1.000
_cell.length_b   1.000
_cell.length_c   1.000
_cell.angle_alpha   90.00
_cell.angle_beta   90.00
_cell.angle_gamma   90.00
#
_symmetry.space_group_name_H-M   'P 1'
#
loop_
_entity.id
_entity.type
_entity.pdbx_description
1 polymer ?
#
loop_
_entity_poly.entity_id
_entity_poly.type
_entity_poly.pdbx_seq_one_letter_code
_entity_poly.pdbx_strand_id
1 'polypeptide(L)'
;MYVRNEEEFGEAIREGKDGIELEGDLASKVKKLYKINLTLWSFCLVCLAVAIIALMQVPITGGTSGIVSLIAGTPAAAILGTEVAVTAVIIGVAGGGVGALIKLRRAYRIETRKNGRIIVYLKK
;
A
#
# COMPACT_ATOMS: atom_id res chain seq x y z
N MET A 1 -1.91 17.10 2.56
CA MET A 1 -0.52 16.77 3.00
C MET A 1 0.23 16.20 1.82
N TYR A 2 1.45 16.64 1.55
CA TYR A 2 2.22 16.15 0.42
C TYR A 2 3.18 15.05 0.89
N VAL A 3 3.09 13.87 0.29
CA VAL A 3 3.79 12.66 0.73
C VAL A 3 4.59 12.07 -0.42
N ARG A 4 5.88 11.80 -0.17
CA ARG A 4 6.79 11.21 -1.16
C ARG A 4 7.17 9.75 -0.86
N ASN A 5 6.93 9.29 0.37
CA ASN A 5 7.36 7.97 0.84
C ASN A 5 6.17 7.06 1.17
N GLU A 6 6.33 5.75 0.95
CA GLU A 6 5.36 4.72 1.31
C GLU A 6 5.04 4.70 2.81
N GLU A 7 6.05 4.92 3.66
CA GLU A 7 5.92 4.89 5.12
C GLU A 7 5.09 6.06 5.64
N GLU A 8 5.44 7.30 5.23
CA GLU A 8 4.67 8.51 5.53
C GLU A 8 3.22 8.40 5.05
N PHE A 9 3.00 7.70 3.92
CA PHE A 9 1.67 7.46 3.40
C PHE A 9 0.88 6.49 4.29
N GLY A 10 1.51 5.39 4.70
CA GLY A 10 0.92 4.45 5.66
C GLY A 10 0.57 5.12 6.98
N GLU A 11 1.46 5.95 7.50
CA GLU A 11 1.22 6.70 8.73
C GLU A 11 0.10 7.74 8.56
N ALA A 12 0.04 8.47 7.45
CA ALA A 12 -1.05 9.39 7.16
C ALA A 12 -2.43 8.68 7.09
N ILE A 13 -2.47 7.45 6.56
CA ILE A 13 -3.67 6.60 6.55
C ILE A 13 -4.04 6.15 7.96
N ARG A 14 -3.03 5.82 8.79
CA ARG A 14 -3.23 5.44 10.20
C ARG A 14 -3.88 6.57 10.98
N GLU A 15 -3.37 7.79 10.80
CA GLU A 15 -3.88 9.02 11.41
C GLU A 15 -5.21 9.48 10.82
N GLY A 16 -5.68 8.90 9.72
CA GLY A 16 -6.96 9.28 9.10
C GLY A 16 -6.91 10.65 8.42
N LYS A 17 -5.73 11.11 8.00
CA LYS A 17 -5.56 12.41 7.33
C LYS A 17 -6.31 12.44 6.01
N ASP A 18 -6.94 13.57 5.71
CA ASP A 18 -7.63 13.84 4.43
C ASP A 18 -6.72 14.62 3.46
N GLY A 19 -6.98 14.50 2.15
CA GLY A 19 -6.29 15.27 1.11
C GLY A 19 -4.79 14.97 1.03
N ILE A 20 -4.42 13.70 0.93
CA ILE A 20 -3.02 13.28 0.79
C ILE A 20 -2.62 13.32 -0.68
N GLU A 21 -1.66 14.19 -1.02
CA GLU A 21 -1.11 14.30 -2.37
C GLU A 21 0.10 13.41 -2.54
N LEU A 22 0.06 12.55 -3.56
CA LEU A 22 1.10 11.63 -3.97
C LEU A 22 1.64 12.05 -5.34
N GLU A 23 2.95 11.98 -5.52
CA GLU A 23 3.63 12.30 -6.78
C GLU A 23 4.63 11.18 -7.18
N GLY A 24 4.95 11.10 -8.46
CA GLY A 24 5.98 10.19 -8.99
C GLY A 24 5.53 8.73 -9.04
N ASP A 25 6.47 7.83 -8.74
CA ASP A 25 6.27 6.39 -8.87
C ASP A 25 5.25 5.86 -7.84
N LEU A 26 5.26 6.40 -6.62
CA LEU A 26 4.32 6.05 -5.56
C LEU A 26 2.86 6.25 -5.99
N ALA A 27 2.56 7.37 -6.66
CA ALA A 27 1.25 7.62 -7.23
C ALA A 27 0.87 6.52 -8.24
N SER A 28 1.77 6.15 -9.14
CA SER A 28 1.54 5.08 -10.11
C SER A 28 1.28 3.72 -9.45
N LYS A 29 2.03 3.37 -8.41
CA LYS A 29 1.83 2.13 -7.65
C LYS A 29 0.50 2.09 -6.91
N VAL A 30 0.16 3.16 -6.18
CA VAL A 30 -1.13 3.26 -5.46
C VAL A 30 -2.31 3.24 -6.43
N LYS A 31 -2.16 3.86 -7.61
CA LYS A 31 -3.16 3.77 -8.68
C LYS A 31 -3.38 2.34 -9.16
N LYS A 32 -2.30 1.58 -9.40
CA LYS A 32 -2.38 0.17 -9.77
C LYS A 32 -3.07 -0.65 -8.68
N LEU A 33 -2.72 -0.42 -7.41
CA LEU A 33 -3.34 -1.05 -6.25
C LEU A 33 -4.87 -0.84 -6.24
N TYR A 34 -5.32 0.38 -6.55
CA TYR A 34 -6.74 0.74 -6.55
C TYR A 34 -7.50 0.22 -7.78
N LYS A 35 -6.82 0.08 -8.91
CA LYS A 35 -7.41 -0.37 -10.18
C LYS A 35 -7.75 -1.87 -10.20
N ILE A 36 -7.32 -2.62 -9.19
CA ILE A 36 -7.58 -4.06 -9.08
C ILE A 36 -9.04 -4.37 -8.72
N ASN A 37 -9.58 -5.41 -9.38
CA ASN A 37 -10.89 -6.00 -9.11
C ASN A 37 -11.04 -6.45 -7.64
N LEU A 38 -12.25 -6.31 -7.08
CA LEU A 38 -12.52 -6.61 -5.67
C LEU A 38 -12.06 -8.01 -5.24
N THR A 39 -12.32 -9.02 -6.09
CA THR A 39 -11.96 -10.43 -5.85
C THR A 39 -10.44 -10.63 -5.75
N LEU A 40 -9.70 -10.08 -6.71
CA LEU A 40 -8.23 -10.17 -6.73
C LEU A 40 -7.61 -9.41 -5.57
N TRP A 41 -8.21 -8.29 -5.16
CA TRP A 41 -7.72 -7.53 -4.02
C TRP A 41 -7.91 -8.27 -2.70
N SER A 42 -9.05 -8.92 -2.50
CA SER A 42 -9.26 -9.75 -1.31
C SER A 42 -8.22 -10.86 -1.22
N PHE A 43 -7.91 -11.49 -2.35
CA PHE A 43 -6.88 -12.53 -2.42
C PHE A 43 -5.48 -11.97 -2.15
N CYS A 44 -5.13 -10.84 -2.77
CA CYS A 44 -3.87 -10.15 -2.50
C CYS A 44 -3.78 -9.73 -1.02
N LEU A 45 -4.87 -9.26 -0.42
CA LEU A 45 -4.89 -8.84 0.97
C LEU A 45 -4.57 -9.98 1.92
N VAL A 46 -5.05 -11.20 1.65
CA VAL A 46 -4.68 -12.39 2.44
C VAL A 46 -3.17 -12.63 2.37
N CYS A 47 -2.59 -12.60 1.16
CA CYS A 47 -1.14 -12.79 1.02
C CYS A 47 -0.33 -11.65 1.67
N LEU A 48 -0.74 -10.39 1.47
CA LEU A 48 -0.12 -9.22 2.08
C LEU A 48 -0.25 -9.26 3.60
N ALA A 49 -1.37 -9.73 4.13
CA ALA A 49 -1.60 -9.88 5.56
C ALA A 49 -0.57 -10.82 6.19
N VAL A 50 -0.36 -11.98 5.58
CA VAL A 50 0.65 -12.94 6.03
C VAL A 50 2.05 -12.30 6.00
N ALA A 51 2.38 -11.59 4.92
CA ALA A 51 3.68 -10.90 4.80
C ALA A 51 3.86 -9.80 5.87
N ILE A 52 2.84 -8.99 6.12
CA ILE A 52 2.87 -7.93 7.14
C ILE A 52 3.03 -8.52 8.54
N ILE A 53 2.27 -9.59 8.87
CA ILE A 53 2.37 -10.26 10.17
C ILE A 53 3.76 -10.89 10.34
N ALA A 54 4.26 -11.56 9.30
CA ALA A 54 5.60 -12.14 9.32
C ALA A 54 6.68 -11.07 9.54
N LEU A 55 6.56 -9.91 8.87
CA LEU A 55 7.49 -8.79 9.05
C LEU A 55 7.37 -8.11 10.42
N MET A 56 6.20 -8.14 11.05
CA MET A 56 6.03 -7.64 12.42
C MET A 56 6.64 -8.59 13.46
N GLN A 57 6.73 -9.90 13.17
CA GLN A 57 7.26 -10.91 14.10
C GLN A 57 8.75 -11.19 13.91
N VAL A 58 9.28 -11.00 12.70
CA VAL A 58 10.69 -11.20 12.39
C VAL A 58 11.41 -9.84 12.51
N PRO A 59 12.54 -9.74 13.24
CA PRO A 59 13.35 -8.54 13.21
C PRO A 59 13.75 -8.27 11.76
N ILE A 60 13.39 -7.09 11.24
CA ILE A 60 13.67 -6.69 9.86
C ILE A 60 15.18 -6.46 9.71
N THR A 61 15.95 -7.54 9.58
CA THR A 61 17.40 -7.49 9.36
C THR A 61 17.74 -7.26 7.89
N GLY A 62 16.78 -7.43 6.98
CA GLY A 62 16.97 -7.37 5.52
C GLY A 62 16.43 -6.13 4.82
N GLY A 63 15.86 -5.15 5.52
CA GLY A 63 15.27 -3.95 4.91
C GLY A 63 14.25 -4.27 3.80
N THR A 64 14.15 -3.39 2.79
CA THR A 64 13.26 -3.57 1.63
C THR A 64 13.56 -4.84 0.82
N SER A 65 14.82 -5.30 0.80
CA SER A 65 15.22 -6.54 0.12
C SER A 65 14.61 -7.80 0.77
N GLY A 66 14.46 -7.81 2.10
CA GLY A 66 13.76 -8.89 2.81
C GLY A 66 12.27 -8.94 2.44
N ILE A 67 11.63 -7.77 2.33
CA ILE A 67 10.24 -7.64 1.89
C ILE A 67 10.08 -8.13 0.45
N VAL A 68 10.98 -7.75 -0.46
CA VAL A 68 10.97 -8.24 -1.84
C VAL A 68 11.09 -9.76 -1.88
N SER A 69 11.97 -10.38 -1.09
CA SER A 69 12.12 -11.84 -1.07
C SER A 69 10.90 -12.57 -0.51
N LEU A 70 10.19 -11.98 0.46
CA LEU A 70 8.95 -12.54 1.01
C LEU A 70 7.79 -12.49 0.03
N ILE A 71 7.81 -11.51 -0.87
CA ILE A 71 6.73 -11.26 -1.82
C ILE A 71 7.06 -11.85 -3.20
N ALA A 72 8.34 -12.02 -3.53
CA ALA A 72 8.80 -12.66 -4.75
C ALA A 72 8.28 -14.10 -4.81
N GLY A 73 7.45 -14.39 -5.80
CA GLY A 73 6.78 -15.69 -5.95
C GLY A 73 5.38 -15.77 -5.32
N THR A 74 4.92 -14.73 -4.63
CA THR A 74 3.52 -14.67 -4.17
C THR A 74 2.55 -14.33 -5.32
N PRO A 75 1.30 -14.78 -5.25
CA PRO A 75 0.28 -14.37 -6.20
C PRO A 75 0.04 -12.86 -6.16
N ALA A 76 0.27 -12.20 -5.03
CA ALA A 76 0.23 -10.73 -4.94
C ALA A 76 1.27 -10.07 -5.85
N ALA A 77 2.52 -10.56 -5.88
CA ALA A 77 3.53 -10.08 -6.83
C ALA A 77 3.13 -10.31 -8.29
N ALA A 78 2.52 -11.45 -8.60
CA ALA A 78 2.10 -11.77 -9.97
C ALA A 78 0.94 -10.88 -10.44
N ILE A 79 0.01 -10.52 -9.55
CA ILE A 79 -1.18 -9.73 -9.88
C ILE A 79 -0.89 -8.23 -9.87
N LEU A 80 -0.20 -7.73 -8.84
CA LEU A 80 0.05 -6.30 -8.61
C LEU A 80 1.38 -5.81 -9.22
N GLY A 81 2.33 -6.73 -9.43
CA GLY A 81 3.75 -6.43 -9.58
C GLY A 81 4.45 -6.44 -8.22
N THR A 82 5.68 -6.96 -8.18
CA THR A 82 6.52 -7.03 -6.97
C THR A 82 6.65 -5.68 -6.29
N GLU A 83 6.93 -4.61 -7.04
CA GLU A 83 7.09 -3.26 -6.49
C GLU A 83 5.83 -2.71 -5.81
N VAL A 84 4.66 -2.94 -6.41
CA VAL A 84 3.37 -2.46 -5.86
C VAL A 84 3.01 -3.28 -4.63
N ALA A 85 3.26 -4.58 -4.63
CA ALA A 85 3.03 -5.44 -3.48
C ALA A 85 3.97 -5.07 -2.31
N VAL A 86 5.25 -4.82 -2.57
CA VAL A 86 6.21 -4.31 -1.57
C VAL A 86 5.72 -2.99 -0.99
N THR A 87 5.28 -2.08 -1.85
CA THR A 87 4.71 -0.78 -1.43
C THR A 87 3.50 -0.98 -0.52
N ALA A 88 2.58 -1.88 -0.88
CA ALA A 88 1.41 -2.20 -0.07
C ALA A 88 1.79 -2.77 1.30
N VAL A 89 2.83 -3.61 1.38
CA VAL A 89 3.35 -4.13 2.64
C VAL A 89 3.95 -3.01 3.49
N ILE A 90 4.77 -2.13 2.92
CA ILE A 90 5.37 -1.01 3.66
C ILE A 90 4.28 -0.08 4.21
N ILE A 91 3.30 0.30 3.38
CA ILE A 91 2.13 1.08 3.80
C ILE A 91 1.35 0.36 4.89
N GLY A 92 1.17 -0.96 4.76
CA GLY A 92 0.51 -1.79 5.75
C GLY A 92 1.25 -1.80 7.09
N VAL A 93 2.56 -2.04 7.08
CA VAL A 93 3.40 -2.05 8.29
C VAL A 93 3.40 -0.67 8.96
N ALA A 94 3.70 0.40 8.22
CA ALA A 94 3.69 1.78 8.73
C ALA A 94 2.31 2.22 9.21
N GLY A 95 1.26 1.74 8.53
CA GLY A 95 -0.13 2.01 8.88
C GLY A 95 -0.65 1.23 10.10
N GLY A 96 0.16 0.37 10.71
CA GLY A 96 -0.22 -0.42 11.89
C GLY A 96 -0.91 -1.74 11.55
N GLY A 97 -0.69 -2.28 10.36
CA GLY A 97 -1.11 -3.60 9.92
C GLY A 97 -2.06 -3.59 8.71
N VAL A 98 -2.70 -4.73 8.49
CA VAL A 98 -3.64 -4.96 7.36
C VAL A 98 -4.83 -3.99 7.39
N GLY A 99 -5.20 -3.51 8.58
CA GLY A 99 -6.26 -2.52 8.77
C GLY A 99 -6.01 -1.21 8.01
N ALA A 100 -4.75 -0.82 7.80
CA ALA A 100 -4.41 0.36 7.00
C ALA A 100 -4.75 0.18 5.53
N LEU A 101 -4.46 -1.00 4.95
CA LEU A 101 -4.83 -1.33 3.58
C LEU A 101 -6.36 -1.39 3.40
N ILE A 102 -7.07 -1.93 4.40
CA ILE A 102 -8.53 -1.97 4.41
C ILE A 102 -9.11 -0.56 4.48
N LYS A 103 -8.58 0.30 5.37
CA LYS A 103 -8.95 1.72 5.44
C LYS A 103 -8.68 2.42 4.11
N LEU A 104 -7.49 2.25 3.54
CA LEU A 104 -7.09 2.84 2.27
C LEU A 104 -8.07 2.50 1.13
N ARG A 105 -8.61 1.28 1.07
CA ARG A 105 -9.57 0.92 0.01
C ARG A 105 -11.01 1.32 0.32
N ARG A 106 -11.42 1.22 1.59
CA ARG A 106 -12.82 1.37 1.98
C ARG A 106 -13.19 2.79 2.37
N ALA A 107 -12.29 3.45 3.09
CA ALA A 107 -12.49 4.76 3.69
C ALA A 107 -11.81 5.89 2.91
N TYR A 108 -11.03 5.58 1.87
CA TYR A 108 -10.42 6.60 1.03
C TYR A 108 -10.93 6.50 -0.41
N ARG A 109 -10.88 7.63 -1.13
CA ARG A 109 -11.17 7.77 -2.55
C ARG A 109 -9.95 8.38 -3.22
N ILE A 110 -9.60 7.81 -4.37
CA ILE A 110 -8.44 8.25 -5.13
C ILE A 110 -8.90 9.07 -6.33
N GLU A 111 -8.39 10.30 -6.44
CA GLU A 111 -8.57 11.16 -7.61
C GLU A 111 -7.24 11.35 -8.32
N THR A 112 -7.19 10.95 -9.59
CA THR A 112 -6.03 11.20 -10.44
C THR A 112 -6.14 12.59 -11.04
N ARG A 113 -5.15 13.46 -10.79
CA ARG A 113 -5.01 14.74 -11.49
C ARG A 113 -4.32 14.52 -12.84
N LYS A 114 -4.62 15.39 -13.82
CA LYS A 114 -4.05 15.34 -15.19
C LYS A 114 -2.51 15.40 -15.23
N ASN A 115 -1.86 15.88 -14.17
CA ASN A 115 -0.41 16.03 -14.10
C ASN A 115 0.33 14.77 -13.57
N GLY A 116 -0.34 13.61 -13.50
CA GLY A 116 0.25 12.38 -12.95
C GLY A 116 0.30 12.33 -11.41
N ARG A 117 -0.12 13.41 -10.74
CA ARG A 117 -0.34 13.46 -9.30
C ARG A 117 -1.64 12.78 -8.93
N ILE A 118 -1.68 12.21 -7.73
CA ILE A 118 -2.86 11.57 -7.20
C ILE A 118 -3.18 12.18 -5.85
N ILE A 119 -4.46 12.46 -5.62
CA ILE A 119 -4.94 12.95 -4.34
C ILE A 119 -5.85 11.89 -3.74
N VAL A 120 -5.58 11.56 -2.47
CA VAL A 120 -6.31 10.55 -1.71
C VAL A 120 -7.15 11.29 -0.66
N TYR A 121 -8.47 11.18 -0.77
CA TYR A 121 -9.45 11.83 0.09
C TYR A 121 -10.14 10.81 0.99
N LEU A 122 -10.37 11.12 2.24
CA LEU A 122 -11.19 10.34 3.15
C LEU A 122 -12.65 10.45 2.70
N LYS A 123 -13.27 9.29 2.45
CA LYS A 123 -14.68 9.16 2.11
C LYS A 123 -15.48 9.37 3.41
N LYS A 124 -16.01 10.58 3.59
CA LYS A 124 -16.97 10.93 4.66
C LYS A 124 -18.27 10.15 4.52
#